data_AF-A0A4V2ZWJ9-F1
#
_entry.id   AF-A0A4V2ZWJ9-F1
#
_cell.length_a   1.000
_cell.length_b   1.000
_cell.length_c   1.000
_cell.angle_alpha   90.00
_cell.angle_beta   90.00
_cell.angle_gamma   90.00
#
_symmetry.space_group_name_H-M   'P 1'
#
loop_
_entity.id
_entity.type
_entity.pdbx_description
1 polymer ?
#
loop_
_entity_poly.entity_id
_entity_poly.type
_entity_poly.pdbx_seq_one_letter_code
_entity_poly.pdbx_strand_id
1 'polypeptide(L)'
;MKRLLLAALTAASIVTCAHAQSDATGAFATPAGTVQFVRDDRDFVAVLGKDVFDRFDAKTLAHFDEVGHDNSTITRMLMQTANGPVLYDFRHNPPLVQRVTTRMTIKRVFWQPDEVVMQGSEGWFRLKNGALTKLQSSTTTYRTN
;
A
#
# COMPACT_ATOMS: atom_id res chain seq x y z
N MET A 1 1.51 -58.23 -14.65
CA MET A 1 1.83 -56.86 -15.12
C MET A 1 0.69 -55.92 -14.76
N LYS A 2 0.92 -54.93 -13.90
CA LYS A 2 0.46 -53.54 -14.03
C LYS A 2 0.73 -52.80 -12.72
N ARG A 3 1.74 -51.92 -12.78
CA ARG A 3 2.08 -50.95 -11.75
C ARG A 3 0.98 -49.89 -11.75
N LEU A 4 0.39 -49.58 -10.60
CA LEU A 4 -0.41 -48.37 -10.44
C LEU A 4 0.49 -47.32 -9.77
N LEU A 5 0.84 -46.31 -10.56
CA LEU A 5 1.71 -45.21 -10.19
C LEU A 5 1.00 -44.25 -9.23
N LEU A 6 1.72 -43.86 -8.18
CA LEU A 6 1.40 -42.74 -7.29
C LEU A 6 1.20 -41.46 -8.10
N ALA A 7 0.12 -40.74 -7.84
CA ALA A 7 0.02 -39.31 -8.12
C ALA A 7 0.04 -38.57 -6.78
N ALA A 8 1.23 -38.13 -6.36
CA ALA A 8 1.38 -37.22 -5.23
C ALA A 8 1.06 -35.81 -5.72
N LEU A 9 -0.09 -35.27 -5.31
CA LEU A 9 -0.49 -33.89 -5.60
C LEU A 9 0.22 -32.97 -4.61
N THR A 10 1.34 -32.37 -5.01
CA THR A 10 2.01 -31.33 -4.23
C THR A 10 1.23 -30.02 -4.35
N ALA A 11 0.40 -29.73 -3.35
CA ALA A 11 -0.15 -28.39 -3.17
C ALA A 11 1.00 -27.44 -2.81
N ALA A 12 1.52 -26.70 -3.80
CA ALA A 12 2.44 -25.62 -3.55
C ALA A 12 1.67 -24.47 -2.86
N SER A 13 1.82 -24.34 -1.55
CA SER A 13 1.34 -23.20 -0.79
C SER A 13 2.12 -21.95 -1.21
N ILE A 14 1.59 -21.19 -2.16
CA ILE A 14 2.16 -19.92 -2.56
C ILE A 14 1.81 -18.92 -1.46
N VAL A 15 2.80 -18.51 -0.67
CA VAL A 15 2.66 -17.43 0.31
C VAL A 15 2.40 -16.15 -0.48
N THR A 16 1.14 -15.75 -0.60
CA THR A 16 0.80 -14.41 -1.07
C THR A 16 1.18 -13.46 0.06
N CYS A 17 2.31 -12.76 -0.08
CA CYS A 17 2.71 -11.66 0.79
C CYS A 17 1.75 -10.48 0.58
N ALA A 18 0.49 -10.63 1.02
CA ALA A 18 -0.35 -9.48 1.23
C ALA A 18 0.40 -8.59 2.23
N HIS A 19 0.87 -7.43 1.77
CA HIS A 19 1.44 -6.45 2.68
C HIS A 19 0.32 -6.08 3.65
N ALA A 20 0.48 -6.55 4.89
CA ALA A 20 -0.49 -6.34 5.93
C ALA A 20 -0.57 -4.85 6.23
N GLN A 21 -1.74 -4.39 6.64
CA GLN A 21 -1.84 -3.07 7.25
C GLN A 21 -0.87 -3.03 8.42
N SER A 22 -0.07 -1.99 8.46
CA SER A 22 0.87 -1.68 9.53
C SER A 22 0.39 -0.42 10.23
N ASP A 23 0.58 -0.41 11.55
CA ASP A 23 0.43 0.78 12.39
C ASP A 23 1.80 1.19 12.95
N ALA A 24 2.88 0.79 12.26
CA ALA A 24 4.25 1.11 12.65
C ALA A 24 4.46 2.62 12.67
N THR A 25 5.22 3.06 13.65
CA THR A 25 5.59 4.47 13.81
C THR A 25 7.09 4.61 13.74
N GLY A 26 7.57 5.80 13.39
CA GLY A 26 8.99 6.13 13.41
C GLY A 26 9.53 6.48 12.02
N ALA A 27 10.83 6.27 11.85
CA ALA A 27 11.54 6.61 10.63
C ALA A 27 11.48 5.46 9.63
N PHE A 28 11.07 5.78 8.41
CA PHE A 28 11.03 4.86 7.27
C PHE A 28 12.14 5.24 6.29
N ALA A 29 12.95 4.26 5.91
CA ALA A 29 13.89 4.42 4.81
C ALA A 29 13.11 4.41 3.49
N THR A 30 13.31 5.42 2.65
CA THR A 30 12.69 5.51 1.32
C THR A 30 13.74 5.97 0.29
N PRO A 31 13.52 5.78 -1.02
CA PRO A 31 14.45 6.28 -2.04
C PRO A 31 14.58 7.80 -2.05
N ALA A 32 13.55 8.53 -1.61
CA ALA A 32 13.59 9.98 -1.46
C ALA A 32 14.34 10.46 -0.20
N GLY A 33 14.70 9.55 0.71
CA GLY A 33 15.30 9.84 2.01
C GLY A 33 14.49 9.27 3.18
N THR A 34 14.83 9.67 4.41
CA THR A 34 14.13 9.20 5.60
C THR A 34 12.82 9.95 5.79
N VAL A 35 11.70 9.23 5.83
CA VAL A 35 10.36 9.77 6.07
C VAL A 35 9.92 9.48 7.51
N GLN A 36 9.26 10.44 8.14
CA GLN A 36 8.60 10.28 9.44
C GLN A 36 7.19 10.85 9.39
N PHE A 37 6.27 10.21 10.10
CA PHE A 37 4.93 10.73 10.32
C PHE A 37 4.80 11.08 11.80
N VAL A 38 4.72 12.37 12.09
CA VAL A 38 4.72 12.90 13.46
C VAL A 38 3.31 13.36 13.80
N ARG A 39 2.82 12.95 14.97
CA ARG A 39 1.53 13.42 15.48
C ARG A 39 1.61 14.90 15.85
N ASP A 40 0.68 15.70 15.36
CA ASP A 40 0.53 17.11 15.68
C ASP A 40 -0.96 17.43 15.93
N ASP A 41 -1.35 17.48 17.21
CA ASP A 41 -2.75 17.51 17.67
C ASP A 41 -3.61 16.38 17.07
N ARG A 42 -4.50 16.73 16.12
CA ARG A 42 -5.40 15.81 15.43
C ARG A 42 -4.82 15.28 14.13
N ASP A 43 -3.82 15.96 13.61
CA ASP A 43 -3.21 15.65 12.32
C ASP A 43 -1.93 14.83 12.50
N PHE A 44 -1.50 14.23 11.40
CA PHE A 44 -0.13 13.77 11.20
C PHE A 44 0.56 14.66 10.19
N VAL A 45 1.81 14.98 10.47
CA VAL A 45 2.71 15.73 9.59
C VAL A 45 3.72 14.74 9.00
N ALA A 46 3.80 14.69 7.67
CA ALA A 46 4.81 13.91 6.96
C ALA A 46 6.07 14.77 6.76
N VAL A 47 7.18 14.27 7.27
CA VAL A 47 8.49 14.93 7.26
C VAL A 47 9.46 14.08 6.44
N LEU A 48 10.14 14.70 5.49
CA LEU A 48 11.24 14.09 4.73
C LEU A 48 12.55 14.74 5.18
N GLY A 49 13.40 13.98 5.88
CA GLY A 49 14.59 14.53 6.52
C GLY A 49 14.23 15.55 7.60
N LYS A 50 14.21 16.83 7.23
CA LYS A 50 13.82 17.95 8.10
C LYS A 50 12.65 18.77 7.57
N ASP A 51 12.20 18.48 6.34
CA ASP A 51 11.23 19.29 5.64
C ASP A 51 9.84 18.66 5.74
N VAL A 52 8.86 19.45 6.15
CA VAL A 52 7.45 19.07 6.10
C VAL A 52 7.01 19.10 4.64
N PHE A 53 6.49 17.99 4.14
CA PHE A 53 5.98 17.90 2.76
C PHE A 53 4.50 17.56 2.68
N ASP A 54 3.89 17.08 3.77
CA ASP A 54 2.46 16.79 3.80
C ASP A 54 1.85 16.90 5.21
N ARG A 55 0.53 17.08 5.28
CA ARG A 55 -0.27 17.00 6.51
C ARG A 55 -1.64 16.37 6.21
N PHE A 56 -2.11 15.52 7.11
CA PHE A 56 -3.41 14.87 6.99
C PHE A 56 -4.03 14.53 8.35
N ASP A 57 -5.36 14.54 8.42
CA ASP A 57 -6.12 14.11 9.60
C ASP A 57 -6.27 12.58 9.61
N ALA A 58 -5.86 11.94 10.70
CA ALA A 58 -6.18 10.55 10.98
C ALA A 58 -6.20 10.28 12.49
N LYS A 59 -7.01 9.32 12.93
CA LYS A 59 -7.02 8.90 14.34
C LYS A 59 -5.76 8.14 14.73
N THR A 60 -5.27 7.27 13.85
CA THR A 60 -4.07 6.44 14.01
C THR A 60 -3.31 6.42 12.70
N LEU A 61 -2.00 6.11 12.75
CA LEU A 61 -1.27 5.75 11.55
C LEU A 61 -1.68 4.33 11.17
N ALA A 62 -2.28 4.20 10.00
CA ALA A 62 -2.69 2.94 9.42
C ALA A 62 -2.28 2.98 7.95
N HIS A 63 -1.30 2.17 7.57
CA HIS A 63 -0.68 2.25 6.26
C HIS A 63 -0.42 0.87 5.67
N PHE A 64 -0.34 0.82 4.35
CA PHE A 64 0.10 -0.35 3.59
C PHE A 64 1.36 0.06 2.85
N ASP A 65 2.37 -0.79 2.87
CA ASP A 65 3.69 -0.46 2.33
C ASP A 65 3.99 -1.31 1.10
N GLU A 66 4.58 -0.69 0.09
CA GLU A 66 5.35 -1.39 -0.93
C GLU A 66 6.81 -1.32 -0.52
N VAL A 67 7.41 -2.48 -0.28
CA VAL A 67 8.86 -2.59 -0.03
C VAL A 67 9.61 -2.79 -1.34
N GLY A 68 10.76 -2.13 -1.46
CA GLY A 68 11.69 -2.30 -2.56
C GLY A 68 12.37 -3.67 -2.53
N HIS A 69 13.19 -3.93 -3.55
CA HIS A 69 13.87 -5.22 -3.73
C HIS A 69 14.80 -5.59 -2.56
N ASP A 70 15.29 -4.61 -1.81
CA ASP A 70 16.14 -4.81 -0.62
C ASP A 70 15.34 -5.22 0.63
N ASN A 71 14.01 -5.32 0.55
CA ASN A 71 13.08 -5.61 1.65
C ASN A 71 13.19 -4.67 2.86
N SER A 72 13.84 -3.52 2.72
CA SER A 72 14.11 -2.59 3.82
C SER A 72 13.65 -1.16 3.53
N THR A 73 13.56 -0.81 2.24
CA THR A 73 13.20 0.52 1.78
C THR A 73 11.75 0.53 1.34
N ILE A 74 10.94 1.47 1.84
CA ILE A 74 9.55 1.66 1.38
C ILE A 74 9.56 2.53 0.13
N THR A 75 9.10 1.98 -1.00
CA THR A 75 9.03 2.69 -2.29
C THR A 75 7.74 3.48 -2.44
N ARG A 76 6.63 2.91 -1.97
CA ARG A 76 5.31 3.55 -1.94
C ARG A 76 4.60 3.21 -0.63
N MET A 77 3.75 4.12 -0.16
CA MET A 77 2.94 3.91 1.03
C MET A 77 1.52 4.41 0.79
N LEU A 78 0.53 3.58 1.10
CA LEU A 78 -0.88 3.97 1.07
C LEU A 78 -1.37 4.16 2.50
N MET A 79 -1.58 5.42 2.88
CA MET A 79 -2.04 5.83 4.19
C MET A 79 -3.56 5.90 4.24
N GLN A 80 -4.17 5.34 5.27
CA GLN A 80 -5.58 5.51 5.54
C GLN A 80 -5.81 6.76 6.40
N THR A 81 -6.64 7.68 5.92
CA THR A 81 -6.93 8.97 6.60
C THR A 81 -8.43 9.18 6.79
N ALA A 82 -8.80 10.23 7.55
CA ALA A 82 -10.20 10.59 7.78
C ALA A 82 -10.95 11.03 6.50
N ASN A 83 -10.21 11.48 5.48
CA ASN A 83 -10.78 12.00 4.22
C ASN A 83 -10.64 11.03 3.04
N GLY A 84 -10.11 9.84 3.30
CA GLY A 84 -9.83 8.82 2.30
C GLY A 84 -8.34 8.51 2.16
N PRO A 85 -7.98 7.54 1.30
CA PRO A 85 -6.59 7.11 1.17
C PRO A 85 -5.67 8.20 0.60
N VAL A 86 -4.42 8.23 1.07
CA VAL A 86 -3.34 9.04 0.51
C VAL A 86 -2.21 8.12 0.06
N LEU A 87 -1.87 8.15 -1.22
CA LEU A 87 -0.74 7.42 -1.77
C LEU A 87 0.48 8.35 -1.80
N TYR A 88 1.52 7.95 -1.09
CA TYR A 88 2.86 8.51 -1.19
C TYR A 88 3.71 7.64 -2.11
N ASP A 89 4.32 8.26 -3.11
CA ASP A 89 5.31 7.62 -3.98
C ASP A 89 6.68 8.26 -3.77
N PHE A 90 7.52 7.55 -3.04
CA PHE A 90 8.86 7.97 -2.63
C PHE A 90 9.94 7.64 -3.67
N ARG A 91 9.55 7.10 -4.83
CA ARG A 91 10.46 6.93 -5.98
C ARG A 91 10.78 8.28 -6.65
N HIS A 92 10.03 9.33 -6.30
CA HIS A 92 10.21 10.69 -6.76
C HIS A 92 10.81 11.58 -5.66
N ASN A 93 11.54 12.63 -6.07
CA ASN A 93 12.02 13.67 -5.17
C ASN A 93 11.67 15.06 -5.75
N PRO A 94 10.73 15.83 -5.15
CA PRO A 94 10.00 15.50 -3.92
C PRO A 94 9.04 14.31 -4.09
N PRO A 95 8.63 13.64 -3.00
CA PRO A 95 7.65 12.56 -3.05
C PRO A 95 6.35 12.99 -3.73
N LEU A 96 5.81 12.14 -4.58
CA LEU A 96 4.51 12.39 -5.20
C LEU A 96 3.40 12.01 -4.21
N VAL A 97 2.47 12.93 -3.97
CA VAL A 97 1.35 12.74 -3.04
C VAL A 97 0.04 12.73 -3.83
N GLN A 98 -0.67 11.60 -3.83
CA GLN A 98 -1.97 11.45 -4.50
C GLN A 98 -3.07 11.22 -3.48
N ARG A 99 -4.06 12.10 -3.46
CA ARG A 99 -5.18 12.05 -2.50
C ARG A 99 -6.44 11.51 -3.15
N VAL A 100 -7.05 10.53 -2.51
CA VAL A 100 -8.38 10.04 -2.84
C VAL A 100 -9.35 10.65 -1.82
N THR A 101 -10.24 11.53 -2.28
CA THR A 101 -11.23 12.20 -1.42
C THR A 101 -12.45 11.34 -1.11
N THR A 102 -12.49 10.12 -1.65
CA THR A 102 -13.53 9.13 -1.35
C THR A 102 -13.20 8.44 -0.03
N ARG A 103 -14.01 8.72 1.00
CA ARG A 103 -13.92 8.03 2.29
C ARG A 103 -14.18 6.53 2.10
N MET A 104 -13.20 5.71 2.47
CA MET A 104 -13.33 4.26 2.46
C MET A 104 -12.37 3.62 3.46
N THR A 105 -12.76 2.46 3.98
CA THR A 105 -11.86 1.59 4.74
C THR A 105 -11.18 0.62 3.79
N ILE A 106 -9.85 0.63 3.75
CA ILE A 106 -9.06 -0.30 2.96
C ILE A 106 -8.80 -1.55 3.81
N LYS A 107 -9.08 -2.72 3.25
CA LYS A 107 -8.86 -4.01 3.91
C LYS A 107 -7.61 -4.71 3.39
N ARG A 108 -7.31 -4.54 2.10
CA ARG A 108 -6.16 -5.15 1.42
C ARG A 108 -5.64 -4.23 0.32
N VAL A 109 -4.35 -4.33 0.06
CA VAL A 109 -3.66 -3.60 -1.01
C VAL A 109 -2.85 -4.57 -1.86
N PHE A 110 -2.89 -4.37 -3.17
CA PHE A 110 -2.10 -5.08 -4.16
C PHE A 110 -1.34 -4.05 -4.99
N TRP A 111 -0.02 -4.06 -4.84
CA TRP A 111 0.87 -3.17 -5.55
C TRP A 111 1.13 -3.68 -6.97
N GLN A 112 1.01 -2.78 -7.94
CA GLN A 112 1.42 -3.00 -9.34
C GLN A 112 2.37 -1.87 -9.73
N PRO A 113 3.25 -2.03 -10.74
CA PRO A 113 4.32 -1.05 -11.01
C PRO A 113 3.88 0.42 -11.10
N ASP A 114 2.70 0.68 -11.66
CA ASP A 114 2.13 2.01 -11.92
C ASP A 114 0.75 2.27 -11.29
N GLU A 115 0.20 1.28 -10.57
CA GLU A 115 -1.11 1.39 -9.93
C GLU A 115 -1.13 0.68 -8.58
N VAL A 116 -2.11 1.03 -7.76
CA VAL A 116 -2.42 0.33 -6.52
C VAL A 116 -3.88 -0.10 -6.53
N VAL A 117 -4.11 -1.37 -6.25
CA VAL A 117 -5.44 -1.95 -6.17
C VAL A 117 -5.81 -2.19 -4.72
N MET A 118 -6.97 -1.67 -4.33
CA MET A 118 -7.46 -1.67 -2.96
C MET A 118 -8.74 -2.49 -2.89
N GLN A 119 -8.82 -3.35 -1.87
CA GLN A 119 -10.08 -3.96 -1.48
C GLN A 119 -10.72 -3.14 -0.36
N GLY A 120 -11.84 -2.49 -0.64
CA GLY A 120 -12.67 -1.82 0.35
C GLY A 120 -13.91 -2.64 0.74
N SER A 121 -14.78 -2.05 1.56
CA SER A 121 -16.07 -2.66 1.91
C SER A 121 -17.04 -2.70 0.72
N GLU A 122 -16.97 -1.74 -0.20
CA GLU A 122 -17.87 -1.64 -1.36
C GLU A 122 -17.36 -2.35 -2.62
N GLY A 123 -16.26 -3.10 -2.50
CA GLY A 123 -15.64 -3.82 -3.60
C GLY A 123 -14.19 -3.39 -3.85
N TRP A 124 -13.75 -3.56 -5.09
CA TRP A 124 -12.38 -3.34 -5.52
C TRP A 124 -12.23 -1.98 -6.19
N PHE A 125 -11.11 -1.32 -5.93
CA PHE A 125 -10.79 0.00 -6.47
C PHE A 125 -9.36 0.00 -6.99
N ARG A 126 -9.13 0.72 -8.08
CA ARG A 126 -7.80 0.99 -8.62
C ARG A 126 -7.50 2.48 -8.50
N LEU A 127 -6.34 2.81 -7.97
CA LEU A 127 -5.76 4.15 -8.06
C LEU A 127 -4.58 4.10 -9.02
N LYS A 128 -4.66 4.89 -10.09
CA LYS A 128 -3.61 5.00 -11.12
C LYS A 128 -3.52 6.45 -11.56
N ASN A 129 -2.32 7.05 -11.51
CA ASN A 129 -2.10 8.44 -11.90
C ASN A 129 -3.10 9.42 -11.24
N GLY A 130 -3.40 9.24 -9.96
CA GLY A 130 -4.38 10.05 -9.22
C GLY A 130 -5.86 9.76 -9.52
N ALA A 131 -6.18 8.90 -10.50
CA ALA A 131 -7.56 8.54 -10.82
C ALA A 131 -8.00 7.29 -10.05
N LEU A 132 -9.06 7.44 -9.23
CA LEU A 132 -9.72 6.33 -8.55
C LEU A 132 -10.83 5.74 -9.43
N THR A 133 -10.74 4.46 -9.75
CA THR A 133 -11.76 3.73 -10.53
C THR A 133 -12.29 2.55 -9.70
N LYS A 134 -13.62 2.45 -9.56
CA LYS A 134 -14.25 1.25 -9.00
C LYS A 134 -14.18 0.12 -10.05
N LEU A 135 -13.60 -1.00 -9.67
CA LEU A 135 -13.48 -2.16 -10.54
C LEU A 135 -14.78 -2.96 -10.52
N GLN A 136 -15.38 -3.15 -11.69
CA GLN A 136 -16.48 -4.10 -11.85
C GLN A 136 -15.89 -5.49 -12.06
N SER A 137 -16.48 -6.51 -11.43
CA SER A 137 -16.13 -7.94 -11.47
C SER A 137 -14.95 -8.25 -12.41
N SER A 138 -13.72 -8.07 -11.91
CA SER A 138 -12.53 -8.40 -12.69
C SER A 138 -12.20 -9.87 -12.48
N THR A 139 -12.12 -10.65 -13.55
CA THR A 139 -11.43 -11.96 -13.55
C THR A 139 -9.92 -11.83 -13.34
N THR A 140 -9.41 -10.60 -13.20
CA THR A 140 -8.01 -10.30 -12.92
C THR A 140 -7.61 -10.77 -11.53
N THR A 141 -6.71 -11.75 -11.48
CA THR A 141 -6.01 -12.16 -10.26
C THR A 141 -4.85 -11.21 -10.01
N TYR A 142 -4.98 -10.32 -9.02
CA TYR A 142 -3.90 -9.48 -8.56
C TYR A 142 -2.91 -10.31 -7.73
N ARG A 143 -1.63 -10.23 -8.07
CA ARG A 143 -0.54 -10.85 -7.32
C ARG A 143 0.25 -9.76 -6.59
N THR A 144 0.71 -10.10 -5.40
CA THR A 144 1.72 -9.34 -4.65
C THR A 144 3.08 -9.70 -5.23
N ASN A 145 3.84 -8.70 -5.70
CA ASN A 145 5.22 -8.91 -6.16
C ASN A 145 6.17 -9.11 -4.98
#